data_AF-A0A9Q0PSL8-F1
#
_entry.id   AF-A0A9Q0PSL8-F1
#
_cell.length_a   1.000
_cell.length_b   1.000
_cell.length_c   1.000
_cell.angle_alpha   90.00
_cell.angle_beta   90.00
_cell.angle_gamma   90.00
#
_symmetry.space_group_name_H-M   'P 1'
#
loop_
_entity.id
_entity.type
_entity.pdbx_description
1 polymer ?
#
loop_
_entity_poly.entity_id
_entity_poly.type
_entity_poly.pdbx_seq_one_letter_code
_entity_poly.pdbx_strand_id
1 'polypeptide(L)'
;MDPRELKQGIAELYDQSSGVWEDLWGVHMHHGFYNPDDQVSGSGSDHRAAQIRMIEEALRFTAISGEGRFVRRSWVNLMISACGI
;
A
#
# COMPACT_ATOMS: atom_id res chain seq x y z
N MET A 1 27.05 -8.59 5.77
CA MET A 1 26.58 -8.12 4.46
C MET A 1 26.72 -6.61 4.42
N ASP A 2 27.34 -6.04 3.39
CA ASP A 2 27.41 -4.58 3.23
C ASP A 2 25.97 -4.04 3.03
N PRO A 3 25.53 -3.00 3.77
CA PRO A 3 24.24 -2.36 3.53
C PRO A 3 23.97 -1.96 2.07
N ARG A 4 25.02 -1.67 1.29
CA ARG A 4 24.88 -1.37 -0.15
C ARG A 4 24.54 -2.61 -0.96
N GLU A 5 25.21 -3.73 -0.69
CA GLU A 5 24.92 -5.02 -1.32
C GLU A 5 23.47 -5.47 -1.03
N LEU A 6 23.00 -5.28 0.21
CA LEU A 6 21.63 -5.59 0.58
C LEU A 6 20.62 -4.73 -0.19
N LYS A 7 20.83 -3.41 -0.24
CA LYS A 7 19.93 -2.49 -0.97
C LYS A 7 19.89 -2.80 -2.46
N GLN A 8 21.03 -3.13 -3.05
CA GLN A 8 21.11 -3.52 -4.45
C GLN A 8 20.36 -4.83 -4.70
N GLY A 9 20.56 -5.85 -3.86
CA GLY A 9 19.84 -7.12 -3.99
C GLY A 9 18.32 -6.95 -3.86
N ILE A 10 17.85 -6.05 -3.00
CA ILE A 10 16.42 -5.71 -2.90
C ILE A 10 15.93 -5.05 -4.20
N ALA A 11 16.66 -4.08 -4.75
CA ALA A 11 16.27 -3.42 -5.99
C ALA A 11 16.18 -4.41 -7.16
N GLU A 12 17.20 -5.25 -7.34
CA GLU A 12 17.23 -6.27 -8.40
C GLU A 12 16.08 -7.29 -8.26
N LEU A 13 15.73 -7.68 -7.04
CA LEU A 13 14.57 -8.54 -6.78
C LEU A 13 13.27 -7.89 -7.24
N TYR A 14 13.04 -6.61 -6.92
CA TYR A 14 11.83 -5.90 -7.36
C TYR A 14 11.83 -5.68 -8.87
N ASP A 15 12.95 -5.30 -9.49
CA ASP A 15 13.03 -5.11 -10.95
C ASP A 15 12.70 -6.40 -11.72
N GLN A 16 13.12 -7.56 -11.20
CA GLN A 16 12.91 -8.85 -11.85
C GLN A 16 11.53 -9.46 -11.58
N SER A 17 10.98 -9.26 -10.38
CA SER A 17 9.77 -9.96 -9.95
C SER A 17 8.49 -9.13 -10.05
N SER A 18 8.55 -7.79 -10.04
CA SER A 18 7.36 -6.94 -9.96
C SER A 18 6.37 -7.16 -11.11
N GLY A 19 6.86 -7.32 -12.35
CA GLY A 19 5.97 -7.58 -13.50
C GLY A 19 5.18 -8.88 -13.35
N VAL A 20 5.82 -9.95 -12.84
CA VAL A 20 5.14 -11.22 -12.57
C VAL A 20 4.12 -11.07 -11.43
N TRP A 21 4.45 -10.28 -10.41
CA TRP A 21 3.52 -10.00 -9.31
C TRP A 21 2.31 -9.19 -9.77
N GLU A 22 2.49 -8.20 -10.65
CA GLU A 22 1.40 -7.43 -11.22
C GLU A 22 0.43 -8.31 -12.03
N ASP A 23 0.97 -9.22 -12.84
CA ASP A 23 0.15 -10.13 -13.67
C ASP A 23 -0.67 -11.12 -12.83
N LEU A 24 -0.11 -11.59 -11.70
CA LEU A 24 -0.75 -12.61 -10.87
C LEU A 24 -1.61 -12.05 -9.74
N TRP A 25 -1.16 -10.97 -9.10
CA TRP A 25 -1.74 -10.44 -7.85
C TRP A 25 -2.40 -9.07 -8.04
N GLY A 26 -2.21 -8.45 -9.20
CA GLY A 26 -2.76 -7.14 -9.53
C GLY A 26 -1.86 -5.98 -9.12
N VAL A 27 -2.41 -4.77 -9.21
CA VAL A 27 -1.65 -3.50 -9.18
C VAL A 27 -1.20 -3.03 -7.78
N HIS A 28 -1.44 -3.80 -6.72
CA HIS A 28 -1.07 -3.42 -5.36
C HIS A 28 -0.22 -4.51 -4.72
N MET A 29 1.05 -4.20 -4.44
CA MET A 29 2.00 -5.14 -3.83
C MET A 29 1.99 -5.08 -2.29
N HIS A 30 0.80 -5.15 -1.69
CA HIS A 30 0.64 -5.24 -0.24
C HIS A 30 -0.64 -6.01 0.13
N HIS A 31 -0.72 -6.46 1.39
CA HIS A 31 -1.93 -7.06 1.93
C HIS A 31 -3.03 -6.00 2.15
N GLY A 32 -4.28 -6.45 2.07
CA GLY A 32 -5.44 -5.61 2.36
C GLY A 32 -5.81 -5.56 3.84
N PHE A 33 -6.60 -4.56 4.20
CA PHE A 33 -7.27 -4.44 5.49
C PHE A 33 -8.67 -5.05 5.39
N TYR A 34 -8.87 -6.17 6.08
CA TYR A 34 -10.13 -6.92 6.10
C TYR A 34 -10.81 -6.71 7.45
N ASN A 35 -12.06 -6.22 7.44
CA ASN A 35 -12.78 -6.11 8.69
C ASN A 35 -13.18 -7.50 9.19
N PRO A 36 -13.16 -7.75 10.50
CA PRO A 36 -13.60 -9.01 11.07
C PRO A 36 -15.05 -9.37 10.69
N ASP A 37 -15.88 -8.36 10.47
CA ASP A 37 -17.31 -8.51 10.16
C ASP A 37 -17.61 -8.60 8.65
N ASP A 38 -16.63 -8.35 7.78
CA ASP A 38 -16.83 -8.42 6.33
C ASP A 38 -16.93 -9.89 5.89
N GLN A 39 -18.02 -10.24 5.21
CA GLN A 39 -18.14 -11.54 4.52
C GLN A 39 -17.30 -11.49 3.23
N VAL A 40 -16.02 -11.82 3.34
CA VAL A 40 -15.10 -11.86 2.21
C VAL A 40 -15.31 -13.15 1.42
N SER A 41 -15.71 -13.04 0.15
CA SER A 41 -15.92 -14.19 -0.73
C SER A 41 -14.62 -14.82 -1.24
N GLY A 42 -13.47 -14.21 -0.96
CA GLY A 42 -12.17 -14.56 -1.53
C GLY A 42 -12.03 -14.16 -2.99
N SER A 43 -12.95 -13.34 -3.51
CA SER A 43 -12.87 -12.82 -4.87
C SER A 43 -11.76 -11.78 -5.02
N GLY A 44 -11.22 -11.66 -6.23
CA GLY A 44 -10.24 -10.60 -6.54
C GLY A 44 -10.76 -9.19 -6.29
N SER A 45 -12.07 -8.96 -6.43
CA SER A 45 -12.71 -7.68 -6.09
C SER A 45 -12.66 -7.38 -4.59
N ASP A 46 -12.87 -8.38 -3.73
CA ASP A 46 -12.83 -8.20 -2.29
C ASP A 46 -11.39 -7.94 -1.82
N HIS A 47 -10.42 -8.63 -2.43
CA HIS A 47 -8.99 -8.40 -2.17
C HIS A 47 -8.56 -6.98 -2.56
N ARG A 48 -8.98 -6.50 -3.73
CA ARG A 48 -8.69 -5.13 -4.17
C ARG A 48 -9.34 -4.08 -3.26
N ALA A 49 -10.59 -4.29 -2.85
CA ALA A 49 -11.27 -3.40 -1.91
C ALA A 49 -10.54 -3.34 -0.56
N ALA A 50 -10.05 -4.48 -0.07
CA ALA A 50 -9.25 -4.53 1.16
C ALA A 50 -7.90 -3.81 1.01
N GLN A 51 -7.23 -3.92 -0.14
CA GLN A 51 -5.98 -3.19 -0.42
C GLN A 51 -6.22 -1.67 -0.37
N ILE A 52 -7.28 -1.17 -1.00
CA ILE A 52 -7.62 0.26 -0.93
C ILE A 52 -7.90 0.70 0.51
N ARG A 53 -8.66 -0.10 1.29
CA ARG A 53 -8.91 0.19 2.71
C ARG A 53 -7.62 0.25 3.53
N MET A 54 -6.62 -0.58 3.25
CA MET A 54 -5.32 -0.51 3.94
C MET A 54 -4.69 0.88 3.79
N ILE A 55 -4.75 1.46 2.59
CA ILE A 55 -4.24 2.81 2.34
C ILE A 55 -5.05 3.84 3.16
N GLU A 56 -6.38 3.73 3.16
CA GLU A 56 -7.24 4.63 3.94
C GLU A 56 -6.94 4.55 5.44
N GLU A 57 -6.78 3.35 5.99
CA GLU A 57 -6.45 3.15 7.41
C GLU A 57 -5.06 3.68 7.76
N ALA A 58 -4.06 3.48 6.88
CA ALA A 58 -2.73 4.06 7.07
C ALA A 58 -2.78 5.60 7.08
N LEU A 59 -3.56 6.21 6.19
CA LEU A 59 -3.76 7.66 6.16
C LEU A 59 -4.50 8.15 7.42
N ARG A 60 -5.57 7.46 7.85
CA ARG A 60 -6.29 7.75 9.10
C ARG A 60 -5.36 7.66 10.31
N PHE A 61 -4.52 6.62 10.37
CA PHE A 61 -3.54 6.44 11.45
C PHE A 61 -2.55 7.60 11.55
N THR A 62 -2.12 8.17 10.43
CA THR A 62 -1.22 9.34 10.41
C THR A 62 -1.91 10.66 10.77
N ALA A 63 -3.18 10.63 11.20
CA ALA A 63 -4.00 11.80 11.53
C ALA A 63 -4.13 12.80 10.37
N ILE A 64 -3.94 12.33 9.13
CA ILE A 64 -4.35 13.05 7.92
C ILE A 64 -5.86 12.83 7.78
N SER A 65 -6.62 13.30 8.77
CA SER A 65 -8.08 13.17 8.77
C SER A 65 -8.64 14.20 7.80
N GLY A 66 -9.07 13.73 6.63
CA GLY A 66 -9.88 14.48 5.67
C GLY A 66 -11.30 14.74 6.16
N GLU A 67 -11.50 15.06 7.44
CA GLU A 67 -12.82 15.43 7.96
C GLU A 67 -13.22 16.81 7.46
N GLY A 68 -13.85 16.84 6.29
CA GLY A 68 -15.13 17.53 6.09
C GLY A 68 -15.19 19.06 6.26
N ARG A 69 -14.06 19.75 6.42
CA ARG A 69 -13.99 21.19 6.22
C ARG A 69 -12.86 21.45 5.25
N PHE A 70 -13.10 22.37 4.33
CA PHE A 70 -12.06 23.04 3.56
C PHE A 70 -11.13 23.78 4.53
N VAL A 71 -10.37 23.03 5.33
CA VAL A 71 -9.27 23.53 6.12
C VAL A 71 -8.21 23.77 5.08
N ARG A 72 -7.89 25.05 4.87
CA ARG A 72 -6.79 25.52 4.03
C ARG A 72 -5.69 24.48 4.03
N ARG A 73 -5.32 23.96 2.85
CA ARG A 73 -4.22 23.00 2.65
C ARG A 73 -3.05 23.35 3.58
N SER A 74 -3.03 22.77 4.78
CA SER A 74 -1.81 22.68 5.55
C SER A 74 -1.00 21.70 4.74
N TRP A 75 0.18 22.12 4.33
CA TRP A 75 1.11 21.23 3.64
C TRP A 75 1.56 20.19 4.66
N VAL A 76 0.81 19.10 4.77
CA VAL A 76 1.24 17.94 5.52
C VAL A 76 2.16 17.16 4.58
N ASN A 77 3.46 17.16 4.89
CA ASN A 77 4.41 16.37 4.14
C ASN A 77 4.30 14.91 4.60
N LEU A 78 3.61 14.07 3.82
CA LEU A 78 3.60 12.63 4.03
C LEU A 78 4.82 12.02 3.33
N MET A 79 5.69 11.37 4.10
CA MET A 79 6.79 10.57 3.56
C MET A 79 6.35 9.11 3.48
N ILE A 80 6.29 8.57 2.26
CA ILE A 80 6.07 7.14 2.02
C ILE A 80 7.44 6.53 1.71
N SER A 81 7.96 5.72 2.63
CA SER A 81 9.20 4.96 2.41
C SER A 81 8.89 3.67 1.66
N ALA A 82 9.72 3.31 0.67
CA ALA A 82 9.52 2.13 -0.18
C ALA A 82 8.13 2.08 -0.82
N CYS A 83 7.77 3.14 -1.56
CA CYS A 83 6.41 3.35 -2.07
C CYS A 83 5.92 2.34 -3.11
N GLY A 84 6.79 1.48 -3.65
CA GLY A 84 6.41 0.38 -4.55
C GLY A 84 5.54 0.81 -5.73
N ILE A 85 4.75 -0.16 -6.24
CA ILE A 85 3.60 0.01 -7.14
C ILE A 85 2.33 -0.26 -6.34
#